data_AF-A0A2S7JCU6-F1
#
_entry.id   AF-A0A2S7JCU6-F1
#
_cell.length_a   1.000
_cell.length_b   1.000
_cell.length_c   1.000
_cell.angle_alpha   90.00
_cell.angle_beta   90.00
_cell.angle_gamma   90.00
#
_symmetry.space_group_name_H-M   'P 1'
#
loop_
_entity.id
_entity.type
_entity.pdbx_description
1 polymer ?
#
loop_
_entity_poly.entity_id
_entity_poly.type
_entity_poly.pdbx_seq_one_letter_code
_entity_poly.pdbx_strand_id
1 'polypeptide(L)'
;MALTMTRTRTQTTLTKLAEMVANVHGELAFLEGLLAGEGTAGGAQGAGRTQELCPEVRMRLDARRERLLADRDALYATVRQFDASIAPECIGTAEGWRKGFGRVRAGSRLLTERYIQRLLH
;
A
#
# COMPACT_ATOMS: atom_id res chain seq x y z
N MET A 1 -12.76 32.89 -21.75
CA MET A 1 -11.50 32.23 -21.33
C MET A 1 -11.69 31.46 -20.02
N ALA A 2 -12.29 30.25 -20.05
CA ALA A 2 -12.60 29.47 -18.84
C ALA A 2 -12.19 27.97 -18.89
N LEU A 3 -11.60 27.51 -20.01
CA LEU A 3 -11.32 26.09 -20.27
C LEU A 3 -10.04 25.57 -19.58
N THR A 4 -9.06 26.44 -19.31
CA THR A 4 -7.75 26.04 -18.74
C THR A 4 -7.83 25.69 -17.25
N MET A 5 -8.63 26.41 -16.46
CA MET A 5 -8.76 26.17 -15.02
C MET A 5 -9.34 24.79 -14.69
N THR A 6 -10.33 24.33 -15.45
CA THR A 6 -10.98 23.03 -15.24
C THR A 6 -10.04 21.87 -15.58
N ARG A 7 -9.22 22.01 -16.63
CA ARG A 7 -8.23 21.00 -17.05
C ARG A 7 -7.18 20.73 -15.96
N THR A 8 -6.62 21.79 -15.36
CA THR A 8 -5.61 21.68 -14.29
C THR A 8 -6.20 21.07 -13.02
N ARG A 9 -7.46 21.37 -12.69
CA ARG A 9 -8.15 20.81 -11.52
C ARG A 9 -8.38 19.31 -11.67
N THR A 10 -8.88 18.85 -12.84
CA THR A 10 -9.09 17.42 -13.11
C THR A 10 -7.77 16.65 -13.13
N GLN A 11 -6.73 17.22 -13.74
CA GLN A 11 -5.40 16.62 -13.76
C GLN A 11 -4.82 16.46 -12.35
N THR A 12 -4.95 17.48 -11.50
CA THR A 12 -4.47 17.42 -10.10
C THR A 12 -5.19 16.33 -9.30
N THR A 13 -6.51 16.18 -9.49
CA THR A 13 -7.28 15.13 -8.83
C THR A 13 -6.84 13.74 -9.31
N LEU A 14 -6.68 13.54 -10.62
CA LEU A 14 -6.21 12.27 -11.18
C LEU A 14 -4.81 11.89 -10.67
N THR A 15 -3.88 12.84 -10.58
CA THR A 15 -2.54 12.59 -10.00
C THR A 15 -2.67 12.10 -8.55
N LYS A 16 -3.50 12.75 -7.74
CA LYS A 16 -3.71 12.33 -6.34
C LYS A 16 -4.37 10.96 -6.23
N LEU A 17 -5.34 10.64 -7.09
CA LEU A 17 -5.95 9.31 -7.13
C LEU A 17 -4.91 8.26 -7.50
N ALA A 18 -4.05 8.52 -8.49
CA ALA A 18 -2.97 7.62 -8.88
C ALA A 18 -1.94 7.42 -7.76
N GLU A 19 -1.57 8.48 -7.05
CA GLU A 19 -0.71 8.37 -5.87
C GLU A 19 -1.35 7.51 -4.76
N MET A 20 -2.66 7.66 -4.52
CA MET A 20 -3.37 6.83 -3.54
C MET A 20 -3.38 5.35 -3.95
N VAL A 21 -3.69 5.05 -5.22
CA VAL A 21 -3.61 3.69 -5.76
C VAL A 21 -2.20 3.12 -5.60
N ALA A 22 -1.17 3.88 -5.95
CA ALA A 22 0.21 3.43 -5.83
C ALA A 22 0.62 3.13 -4.39
N ASN A 23 0.12 3.91 -3.43
CA ASN A 23 0.35 3.65 -2.00
C ASN A 23 -0.36 2.38 -1.53
N VAL A 24 -1.60 2.12 -1.97
CA VAL A 24 -2.32 0.88 -1.65
C VAL A 24 -1.62 -0.33 -2.25
N HIS A 25 -1.12 -0.24 -3.48
CA HIS A 25 -0.31 -1.32 -4.10
C HIS A 25 0.96 -1.59 -3.30
N GLY A 26 1.66 -0.53 -2.88
CA GLY A 26 2.88 -0.66 -2.09
C GLY A 26 2.64 -1.28 -0.71
N GLU A 27 1.54 -0.92 -0.04
CA GLU A 27 1.19 -1.49 1.26
C GLU A 27 0.74 -2.95 1.13
N LEU A 28 -0.08 -3.28 0.11
CA LEU A 28 -0.49 -4.65 -0.19
C LEU A 28 0.72 -5.56 -0.47
N ALA A 29 1.66 -5.13 -1.32
CA ALA A 29 2.85 -5.90 -1.63
C ALA A 29 3.71 -6.17 -0.37
N PHE A 30 3.83 -5.17 0.52
CA PHE A 30 4.53 -5.35 1.80
C PHE A 30 3.80 -6.34 2.73
N LEU A 31 2.48 -6.20 2.87
CA LEU A 31 1.66 -7.07 3.72
C LEU A 31 1.68 -8.52 3.21
N GLU A 32 1.54 -8.71 1.90
CA GLU A 32 1.61 -10.03 1.28
C GLU A 32 2.98 -10.68 1.48
N GLY A 33 4.07 -9.92 1.38
CA GLY A 33 5.42 -10.39 1.74
C GLY A 33 5.51 -10.84 3.21
N LEU A 34 4.91 -10.08 4.14
CA LEU A 34 4.85 -10.46 5.56
C LEU A 34 4.04 -11.75 5.80
N LEU A 35 2.88 -11.90 5.15
CA LEU A 35 2.04 -13.10 5.26
C LEU A 35 2.69 -14.33 4.61
N ALA A 36 3.44 -14.14 3.52
CA ALA A 36 4.20 -15.18 2.85
C ALA A 36 5.45 -15.62 3.63
N GLY A 37 5.85 -14.88 4.67
CA GLY A 37 7.09 -15.11 5.41
C GLY A 37 8.33 -14.71 4.62
N GLU A 38 8.16 -13.96 3.52
CA GLU A 38 9.25 -13.34 2.79
C GLU A 38 9.70 -12.11 3.60
N GLY A 39 10.62 -12.36 4.53
CA GLY A 39 11.34 -11.31 5.24
C GLY A 39 11.88 -10.32 4.22
N THR A 40 11.28 -9.14 4.18
CA THR A 40 11.58 -7.98 3.32
C THR A 40 12.87 -8.14 2.52
N ALA A 41 12.74 -8.51 1.23
CA ALA A 41 13.84 -8.76 0.33
C ALA A 41 14.85 -7.60 0.35
N GLY A 42 15.98 -7.84 1.00
CA GLY A 42 16.99 -6.82 1.29
C GLY A 42 18.19 -7.39 2.02
N GLY A 43 18.73 -8.51 1.54
CA GLY A 43 20.05 -9.00 1.93
C GLY A 43 20.08 -10.37 2.61
N ALA A 44 20.80 -11.28 1.94
CA ALA A 44 21.50 -12.45 2.47
C ALA A 44 20.68 -13.53 3.20
N GLN A 45 20.51 -14.66 2.49
CA GLN A 45 20.73 -16.03 2.99
C GLN A 45 20.29 -16.29 4.43
N GLY A 46 19.06 -16.79 4.57
CA GLY A 46 18.54 -17.33 5.82
C GLY A 46 17.31 -18.18 5.56
N ALA A 47 17.52 -19.38 5.00
CA ALA A 47 16.53 -20.43 5.08
C ALA A 47 16.11 -20.63 6.55
N GLY A 48 14.80 -20.71 6.80
CA GLY A 48 14.28 -21.20 8.08
C GLY A 48 14.25 -20.16 9.19
N ARG A 49 13.27 -19.27 9.12
CA ARG A 49 12.52 -18.83 10.30
C ARG A 49 11.23 -18.21 9.82
N THR A 50 10.25 -19.07 9.57
CA THR A 50 8.85 -18.75 9.83
C THR A 50 8.83 -18.27 11.28
N GLN A 51 9.01 -16.97 11.50
CA GLN A 51 8.63 -16.39 12.77
C GLN A 51 7.13 -16.61 12.79
N GLU A 52 6.68 -17.63 13.51
CA GLU A 52 5.26 -17.93 13.67
C GLU A 52 4.63 -16.64 14.21
N LEU A 53 4.03 -15.86 13.31
CA LEU A 53 3.26 -14.69 13.68
C LEU A 53 2.17 -15.24 14.60
N CYS A 54 2.02 -14.65 15.79
CA CYS A 54 0.95 -15.03 16.69
C CYS A 54 -0.39 -15.04 15.91
N PRO A 55 -1.29 -16.01 16.14
CA PRO A 55 -2.54 -16.12 15.38
C PRO A 55 -3.34 -14.82 15.34
N GLU A 56 -3.31 -14.05 16.43
CA GLU A 56 -3.91 -12.71 16.51
C GLU A 56 -3.30 -11.72 15.50
N VAL A 57 -1.97 -11.66 15.40
CA VAL A 57 -1.26 -10.79 14.45
C VAL A 57 -1.62 -11.19 13.02
N ARG A 58 -1.66 -12.49 12.73
CA ARG A 58 -2.06 -12.99 11.41
C ARG A 58 -3.49 -12.59 11.06
N MET A 59 -4.44 -12.78 11.98
CA MET A 59 -5.83 -12.36 11.80
C MET A 59 -5.95 -10.84 11.54
N ARG A 60 -5.17 -10.02 12.25
CA ARG A 60 -5.15 -8.56 12.03
C ARG A 60 -4.55 -8.18 10.67
N LEU A 61 -3.51 -8.90 10.22
CA LEU A 61 -2.91 -8.71 8.90
C LEU A 61 -3.91 -9.10 7.79
N ASP A 62 -4.60 -10.22 7.92
CA ASP A 62 -5.63 -10.64 6.97
C ASP A 62 -6.78 -9.62 6.90
N ALA A 63 -7.28 -9.13 8.04
CA ALA A 63 -8.30 -8.08 8.08
C ALA A 63 -7.81 -6.77 7.44
N ARG A 64 -6.54 -6.40 7.64
CA ARG A 64 -5.94 -5.23 6.99
C ARG A 64 -5.83 -5.42 5.48
N ARG A 65 -5.48 -6.63 5.02
CA ARG A 65 -5.43 -6.99 3.60
C ARG A 65 -6.79 -6.83 2.95
N GLU A 66 -7.84 -7.40 3.54
CA GLU A 66 -9.20 -7.28 3.02
C GLU A 66 -9.65 -5.82 2.90
N ARG A 67 -9.36 -5.02 3.91
CA ARG A 67 -9.65 -3.58 3.87
C ARG A 67 -8.90 -2.88 2.73
N LEU A 68 -7.61 -3.15 2.55
CA LEU A 68 -6.82 -2.55 1.48
C LEU A 68 -7.30 -2.99 0.09
N LEU A 69 -7.77 -4.22 -0.06
CA LEU A 69 -8.39 -4.69 -1.31
C LEU A 69 -9.70 -3.95 -1.60
N ALA A 70 -10.55 -3.76 -0.59
CA ALA A 70 -11.76 -2.97 -0.74
C ALA A 70 -11.46 -1.49 -1.09
N ASP A 71 -10.48 -0.88 -0.41
CA ASP A 71 -10.03 0.48 -0.68
C ASP A 71 -9.47 0.60 -2.11
N ARG A 72 -8.68 -0.40 -2.57
CA ARG A 72 -8.18 -0.47 -3.96
C ARG A 72 -9.32 -0.48 -4.96
N ASP A 73 -10.32 -1.34 -4.75
CA ASP A 73 -11.42 -1.52 -5.69
C ASP A 73 -12.29 -0.25 -5.76
N ALA A 74 -12.49 0.44 -4.63
CA ALA A 74 -13.14 1.75 -4.57
C ALA A 74 -12.34 2.85 -5.29
N LEU A 75 -11.02 2.87 -5.13
CA LEU A 75 -10.14 3.80 -5.83
C LEU A 75 -10.13 3.54 -7.35
N TYR A 76 -10.11 2.27 -7.77
CA TYR A 76 -10.20 1.89 -9.17
C TYR A 76 -11.50 2.38 -9.81
N ALA A 77 -12.62 2.15 -9.13
CA ALA A 77 -13.92 2.66 -9.57
C ALA A 77 -13.88 4.19 -9.71
N THR A 78 -13.30 4.89 -8.74
CA THR A 78 -13.17 6.35 -8.76
C THR A 78 -12.30 6.83 -9.91
N VAL A 79 -11.13 6.23 -10.14
CA VAL A 79 -10.24 6.60 -11.27
C VAL A 79 -10.99 6.44 -12.59
N ARG A 80 -11.70 5.33 -12.80
CA ARG A 80 -12.47 5.07 -14.02
C ARG A 80 -13.66 6.02 -14.19
N GLN A 81 -14.23 6.57 -13.11
CA GLN A 81 -15.24 7.63 -13.19
C GLN A 81 -14.66 8.95 -13.70
N PHE A 82 -13.42 9.28 -13.34
CA PHE A 82 -12.74 10.48 -13.83
C PHE A 82 -12.20 10.31 -15.26
N ASP A 83 -11.62 9.14 -15.55
CA ASP A 83 -11.08 8.80 -16.86
C ASP A 83 -11.10 7.27 -17.07
N ALA A 84 -12.00 6.81 -17.94
CA ALA A 84 -12.16 5.39 -18.25
C ALA A 84 -11.00 4.80 -19.06
N SER A 85 -10.12 5.63 -19.65
CA SER A 85 -8.96 5.17 -20.41
C SER A 85 -7.77 4.79 -19.53
N ILE A 86 -7.77 5.26 -18.27
CA ILE A 86 -6.76 4.87 -17.29
C ILE A 86 -7.03 3.45 -16.83
N ALA A 87 -6.02 2.59 -16.91
CA ALA A 87 -6.01 1.26 -16.31
C ALA A 87 -5.36 1.35 -14.90
N PRO A 88 -6.15 1.40 -13.81
CA PRO A 88 -5.61 1.59 -12.45
C PRO A 88 -4.67 0.46 -12.02
N GLU A 89 -4.88 -0.75 -12.54
CA GLU A 89 -4.02 -1.92 -12.32
C GLU A 89 -2.58 -1.76 -12.84
N CYS A 90 -2.35 -0.87 -13.80
CA CYS A 90 -1.02 -0.56 -14.33
C CYS A 90 -0.28 0.49 -13.51
N ILE A 91 -0.94 1.10 -12.51
CA ILE A 91 -0.30 2.05 -11.61
C ILE A 91 0.67 1.28 -10.72
N GLY A 92 1.95 1.70 -10.73
CA GLY A 92 3.01 1.05 -9.95
C GLY A 92 2.85 1.21 -8.43
N THR A 93 3.87 0.84 -7.68
CA THR A 93 3.90 1.00 -6.22
C THR A 93 4.56 2.30 -5.78
N ALA A 94 4.05 2.91 -4.72
CA ALA A 94 4.71 4.02 -4.03
C ALA A 94 4.94 3.67 -2.55
N GLU A 95 5.93 4.32 -1.93
CA GLU A 95 6.29 4.10 -0.52
C GLU A 95 5.71 5.16 0.43
N GLY A 96 4.80 6.02 -0.06
CA GLY A 96 4.20 7.09 0.72
C GLY A 96 3.41 6.59 1.94
N TRP A 97 2.82 5.40 1.85
CA TRP A 97 2.14 4.72 2.96
C TRP A 97 3.05 4.51 4.19
N ARG A 98 4.37 4.35 4.00
CA ARG A 98 5.34 4.14 5.09
C ARG A 98 5.44 5.34 6.02
N LYS A 99 5.12 6.55 5.54
CA LYS A 99 5.17 7.78 6.34
C LYS A 99 4.28 7.70 7.58
N GLY A 100 3.17 6.95 7.53
CA GLY A 100 2.28 6.71 8.67
C GLY A 100 2.90 5.86 9.79
N PHE A 101 3.98 5.14 9.49
CA PHE A 101 4.66 4.20 10.39
C PHE A 101 6.06 4.67 10.81
N GLY A 102 6.47 5.88 10.39
CA GLY A 102 7.68 6.55 10.85
C GLY A 102 8.57 7.09 9.73
N ARG A 103 9.86 7.27 10.03
CA ARG A 103 10.84 7.83 9.08
C ARG A 103 11.02 6.89 7.89
N VAL A 104 11.03 7.47 6.69
CA VAL A 104 11.19 6.79 5.38
C VAL A 104 12.39 5.84 5.31
N ARG A 105 13.43 6.08 6.13
CA ARG A 105 14.66 5.26 6.20
C ARG A 105 14.72 4.25 7.35
N ALA A 106 13.59 3.95 8.01
CA ALA A 106 13.59 2.87 8.99
C ALA A 106 14.01 1.56 8.30
N GLY A 107 14.96 0.84 8.89
CA GLY A 107 15.32 -0.49 8.40
C GLY A 107 14.08 -1.38 8.33
N SER A 108 14.05 -2.31 7.39
CA SER A 108 12.87 -3.10 7.06
C SER A 108 12.25 -3.84 8.25
N ARG A 109 13.09 -4.27 9.20
CA ARG A 109 12.67 -4.86 10.49
C ARG A 109 11.90 -3.87 11.37
N LEU A 110 12.41 -2.65 11.55
CA LEU A 110 11.75 -1.62 12.37
C LEU A 110 10.42 -1.18 11.76
N LEU A 111 10.33 -1.15 10.42
CA LEU A 111 9.06 -0.88 9.73
C LEU A 111 8.05 -1.98 10.03
N THR A 112 8.46 -3.25 9.95
CA THR A 112 7.61 -4.42 10.24
C THR A 112 7.11 -4.41 11.68
N GLU A 113 7.99 -4.20 12.64
CA GLU A 113 7.62 -4.15 14.07
C GLU A 113 6.60 -3.05 14.34
N ARG A 114 6.81 -1.84 13.78
CA ARG A 114 5.86 -0.72 13.94
C ARG A 114 4.54 -0.94 13.22
N TYR A 115 4.59 -1.59 12.06
CA TYR A 115 3.39 -1.95 11.31
C TYR A 115 2.50 -2.89 12.13
N ILE A 116 3.11 -3.96 12.69
CA ILE A 116 2.41 -4.91 13.56
C ILE A 116 1.89 -4.22 14.83
N GLN A 117 2.72 -3.44 15.52
CA GLN A 117 2.31 -2.69 16.71
C GLN A 117 1.08 -1.81 16.43
N ARG A 118 1.06 -1.13 15.29
CA ARG A 118 -0.06 -0.25 14.91
C ARG A 118 -1.33 -1.01 14.51
N LEU A 119 -1.24 -2.29 14.15
CA LEU A 119 -2.41 -3.13 13.90
C LEU A 119 -3.00 -3.76 15.17
N LEU A 120 -2.21 -3.83 16.24
CA LEU A 120 -2.62 -4.33 17.56
C LEU A 120 -3.22 -3.26 18.47
N HIS A 121 -2.91 -1.98 18.22
CA HIS A 121 -3.47 -0.81 18.91
C HIS A 121 -4.65 -0.20 18.15
#